data_AF-A0A833VGY2-F1
#
_entry.id   AF-A0A833VGY2-F1
#
_cell.length_a   1.000
_cell.length_b   1.000
_cell.length_c   1.000
_cell.angle_alpha   90.00
_cell.angle_beta   90.00
_cell.angle_gamma   90.00
#
_symmetry.space_group_name_H-M   'P 1'
#
loop_
_entity.id
_entity.type
_entity.pdbx_description
1 polymer ?
#
loop_
_entity_poly.entity_id
_entity_poly.type
_entity_poly.pdbx_seq_one_letter_code
_entity_poly.pdbx_strand_id
1 'polypeptide(L)'
;MATEATEELYRVRDTYFPTDPADKASKIQTLADAALAQLDSIPLEQRKSPQQRAMLEFLKGKILDVKLNPSLVDAWLCLGNCIWKKGDLISAKSCFTHALSKGSNKKVLCQLSMLERSMSQGKEDQATLVDESIKHAKEAANKYLENYERALHRFEAAASQDPSLGGDEEVRKIINVLDKLDNSVKVRNKRLASTALNLSEVRLEPAYKKATVNSLSEGINSGAAVLAKVLLFIKHDNIAPLYYLLCDSNMCCFILSVFGLQFEAVREGDNVTLLGPYYRAVDVSWKGKHYQFKLIRVDFAEQILVNGNRPSLRHVARASIISQNKS
;
A
#
# COMPACT_ATOMS: atom_id res chain seq x y z
N MET A 1 29.81 17.24 -12.80
CA MET A 1 29.35 16.51 -14.00
C MET A 1 28.52 15.28 -13.62
N ALA A 2 29.09 14.16 -13.16
CA ALA A 2 28.29 12.97 -12.82
C ALA A 2 27.29 13.17 -11.64
N THR A 3 27.68 13.95 -10.62
CA THR A 3 26.78 14.31 -9.49
C THR A 3 25.59 15.14 -9.95
N GLU A 4 25.83 16.12 -10.82
CA GLU A 4 24.80 17.03 -11.38
C GLU A 4 23.84 16.28 -12.30
N ALA A 5 24.35 15.34 -13.11
CA ALA A 5 23.52 14.43 -13.91
C ALA A 5 22.65 13.52 -13.02
N THR A 6 23.18 13.09 -11.87
CA THR A 6 22.41 12.31 -10.87
C THR A 6 21.34 13.17 -10.19
N GLU A 7 21.63 14.43 -9.86
CA GLU A 7 20.66 15.36 -9.29
C GLU A 7 19.54 15.69 -10.27
N GLU A 8 19.88 15.91 -11.55
CA GLU A 8 18.89 16.15 -12.60
C GLU A 8 17.97 14.93 -12.82
N LEU A 9 18.54 13.72 -12.78
CA LEU A 9 17.78 12.47 -12.86
C LEU A 9 16.74 12.37 -11.73
N TYR A 10 17.14 12.70 -10.50
CA TYR A 10 16.22 12.73 -9.35
C TYR A 10 15.20 13.86 -9.47
N ARG A 11 15.60 15.05 -9.94
CA ARG A 11 14.69 16.18 -10.18
C ARG A 11 13.61 15.81 -11.18
N VAL A 12 13.96 15.17 -12.30
CA VAL A 12 12.99 14.74 -13.32
C VAL A 12 12.12 13.61 -12.78
N ARG A 13 12.67 12.64 -12.06
CA ARG A 13 11.87 11.61 -11.38
C ARG A 13 10.80 12.23 -10.46
N ASP A 14 11.17 13.27 -9.73
CA ASP A 14 10.34 13.86 -8.67
C ASP A 14 9.41 14.98 -9.15
N THR A 15 9.70 15.61 -10.29
CA THR A 15 8.95 16.81 -10.77
C THR A 15 8.31 16.65 -12.14
N TYR A 16 8.69 15.64 -12.94
CA TYR A 16 8.12 15.42 -14.27
C TYR A 16 6.99 14.38 -14.22
N PHE A 17 5.77 14.79 -14.56
CA PHE A 17 4.56 13.95 -14.55
C PHE A 17 3.75 14.18 -15.84
N PRO A 18 4.13 13.53 -16.95
CA PRO A 18 3.38 13.56 -18.21
C PRO A 18 2.06 12.79 -18.08
N THR A 19 1.14 13.05 -19.01
CA THR A 19 -0.17 12.37 -19.08
C THR A 19 -0.03 10.88 -19.41
N ASP A 20 0.99 10.49 -20.17
CA ASP A 20 1.35 9.09 -20.42
C ASP A 20 2.49 8.65 -19.46
N PRO A 21 2.25 7.65 -18.59
CA PRO A 21 3.30 7.06 -17.75
C PRO A 21 4.51 6.51 -18.53
N ALA A 22 4.32 6.08 -19.79
CA ALA A 22 5.39 5.59 -20.64
C ALA A 22 6.41 6.70 -21.00
N ASP A 23 5.94 7.94 -21.17
CA ASP A 23 6.81 9.10 -21.44
C ASP A 23 7.73 9.38 -20.26
N LYS A 24 7.20 9.25 -19.04
CA LYS A 24 8.01 9.42 -17.82
C LYS A 24 9.09 8.35 -17.73
N ALA A 25 8.70 7.09 -17.96
CA ALA A 25 9.61 5.96 -17.93
C ALA A 25 10.72 6.10 -18.99
N SER A 26 10.37 6.46 -20.23
CA SER A 26 11.33 6.68 -21.31
C SER A 26 12.30 7.82 -21.00
N LYS A 27 11.81 8.94 -20.46
CA LYS A 27 12.66 10.09 -20.12
C LYS A 27 13.63 9.78 -18.97
N ILE A 28 13.15 9.08 -17.95
CA ILE A 28 13.98 8.61 -16.83
C ILE A 28 15.06 7.65 -17.34
N GLN A 29 14.68 6.71 -18.21
CA GLN A 29 15.59 5.74 -18.80
C GLN A 29 16.73 6.43 -19.57
N THR A 30 16.40 7.37 -20.46
CA THR A 30 17.40 8.11 -21.25
C THR A 30 18.35 8.93 -20.37
N LEU A 31 17.84 9.60 -19.34
CA LEU A 31 18.67 10.38 -18.41
C LEU A 31 19.59 9.49 -17.58
N ALA A 32 19.10 8.33 -17.15
CA ALA A 32 19.92 7.40 -16.39
C ALA A 32 21.00 6.74 -17.24
N ASP A 33 20.71 6.43 -18.51
CA ASP A 33 21.70 5.92 -19.47
C ASP A 33 22.81 6.96 -19.73
N ALA A 34 22.45 8.23 -19.91
CA ALA A 34 23.41 9.31 -20.06
C ALA A 34 24.27 9.50 -18.80
N ALA A 35 23.67 9.44 -17.61
CA ALA A 35 24.39 9.58 -16.33
C ALA A 35 25.36 8.42 -16.09
N LEU A 36 24.99 7.18 -16.45
CA LEU A 36 25.88 6.02 -16.38
C LEU A 36 27.05 6.13 -17.36
N ALA A 37 26.80 6.54 -18.60
CA ALA A 37 27.85 6.73 -19.59
C ALA A 37 28.89 7.77 -19.14
N GLN A 38 28.43 8.86 -18.51
CA GLN A 38 29.34 9.85 -17.90
C GLN A 38 30.14 9.25 -16.74
N LEU A 39 29.52 8.44 -15.90
CA LEU A 39 30.19 7.79 -14.77
C LEU A 39 31.24 6.77 -15.21
N ASP A 40 30.93 5.97 -16.23
CA ASP A 40 31.82 4.94 -16.75
C ASP A 40 32.99 5.53 -17.56
N SER A 41 32.84 6.76 -18.09
CA SER A 41 33.92 7.51 -18.76
C SER A 41 35.03 8.02 -17.83
N ILE A 42 34.85 7.95 -16.50
CA ILE A 42 35.84 8.41 -15.53
C ILE A 42 37.05 7.45 -15.50
N PRO A 43 38.27 7.89 -15.87
CA PRO A 43 39.44 7.02 -15.99
C PRO A 43 39.82 6.33 -14.67
N LEU A 44 40.33 5.10 -14.76
CA LEU A 44 40.80 4.31 -13.61
C LEU A 44 41.86 5.04 -12.77
N GLU A 45 42.64 5.93 -13.38
CA GLU A 45 43.68 6.72 -12.71
C GLU A 45 43.13 7.78 -11.73
N GLN A 46 41.88 8.23 -11.92
CA GLN A 46 41.20 9.15 -11.00
C GLN A 46 40.48 8.43 -9.85
N ARG A 47 40.55 7.08 -9.81
CA ARG A 47 39.97 6.22 -8.76
C ARG A 47 41.01 5.80 -7.73
N LYS A 48 41.99 6.64 -7.41
CA LYS A 48 43.12 6.26 -6.54
C LYS A 48 42.77 6.27 -5.05
N SER A 49 41.85 7.13 -4.60
CA SER A 49 41.45 7.14 -3.18
C SER A 49 40.24 6.24 -2.89
N PRO A 50 40.22 5.55 -1.74
CA PRO A 50 39.05 4.79 -1.28
C PRO A 50 37.76 5.63 -1.24
N GLN A 51 37.87 6.92 -0.91
CA GLN A 51 36.75 7.85 -0.82
C GLN A 51 36.15 8.16 -2.20
N GLN A 52 36.98 8.31 -3.23
CA GLN A 52 36.52 8.54 -4.61
C GLN A 52 35.87 7.29 -5.19
N ARG A 53 36.39 6.09 -4.87
CA ARG A 53 35.75 4.81 -5.24
C ARG A 53 34.39 4.65 -4.58
N ALA A 54 34.30 4.93 -3.29
CA ALA A 54 33.03 4.88 -2.56
C ALA A 54 32.00 5.85 -3.15
N MET A 55 32.42 7.08 -3.50
CA MET A 55 31.55 8.06 -4.15
C MET A 55 31.08 7.62 -5.54
N LEU A 56 31.96 7.01 -6.34
CA LEU A 56 31.62 6.50 -7.66
C LEU A 56 30.58 5.37 -7.59
N GLU A 57 30.80 4.39 -6.72
CA GLU A 57 29.86 3.28 -6.50
C GLU A 57 28.53 3.78 -5.91
N PHE A 58 28.58 4.79 -5.04
CA PHE A 58 27.39 5.44 -4.49
C PHE A 58 26.55 6.13 -5.59
N LEU A 59 27.19 6.92 -6.46
CA LEU A 59 26.52 7.56 -7.60
C LEU A 59 25.98 6.52 -8.59
N LYS A 60 26.73 5.45 -8.86
CA LYS A 60 26.28 4.33 -9.70
C LYS A 60 25.02 3.67 -9.14
N GLY A 61 25.00 3.43 -7.83
CA GLY A 61 23.84 2.91 -7.11
C GLY A 61 22.62 3.82 -7.23
N LYS A 62 22.80 5.13 -7.04
CA LYS A 62 21.71 6.12 -7.19
C LYS A 62 21.15 6.19 -8.60
N ILE A 63 22.00 6.11 -9.62
CA ILE A 63 21.54 6.15 -11.01
C ILE A 63 20.79 4.85 -11.37
N LEU A 64 21.29 3.69 -10.93
CA LEU A 64 20.63 2.41 -11.15
C LEU A 64 19.29 2.29 -10.42
N ASP A 65 19.17 2.86 -9.20
CA ASP A 65 17.92 2.95 -8.43
C ASP A 65 16.80 3.62 -9.24
N VAL A 66 17.12 4.71 -9.94
CA VAL A 66 16.16 5.45 -10.76
C VAL A 66 15.97 4.81 -12.14
N LYS A 67 17.04 4.29 -12.76
CA LYS A 67 17.01 3.61 -14.08
C LYS A 67 16.13 2.37 -14.06
N LEU A 68 16.26 1.55 -13.02
CA LEU A 68 15.66 0.23 -13.03
C LEU A 68 14.14 0.31 -13.09
N ASN A 69 13.53 1.41 -12.61
CA ASN A 69 12.09 1.59 -12.38
C ASN A 69 11.24 0.30 -12.45
N PRO A 70 11.53 -0.74 -11.63
CA PRO A 70 10.53 -1.73 -11.35
C PRO A 70 9.81 -1.18 -10.11
N SER A 71 8.69 -1.76 -9.72
CA SER A 71 8.33 -1.64 -8.31
C SER A 71 9.58 -1.96 -7.46
N LEU A 72 9.99 -1.14 -6.49
CA LEU A 72 11.19 -1.33 -5.63
C LEU A 72 11.38 -2.82 -5.23
N VAL A 73 10.26 -3.53 -5.12
CA VAL A 73 10.05 -4.97 -5.07
C VAL A 73 10.88 -5.84 -6.05
N ASP A 74 10.99 -5.55 -7.35
CA ASP A 74 11.74 -6.42 -8.29
C ASP A 74 13.27 -6.25 -8.18
N ALA A 75 13.76 -5.07 -7.75
CA ALA A 75 15.19 -4.88 -7.47
C ALA A 75 15.62 -5.72 -6.25
N TRP A 76 14.80 -5.70 -5.19
CA TRP A 76 15.00 -6.56 -4.02
C TRP A 76 14.82 -8.05 -4.34
N LEU A 77 13.93 -8.39 -5.28
CA LEU A 77 13.79 -9.75 -5.81
C LEU A 77 15.07 -10.22 -6.52
N CYS A 78 15.63 -9.39 -7.40
CA CYS A 78 16.89 -9.70 -8.09
C CYS A 78 18.05 -9.84 -7.11
N LEU A 79 18.17 -8.93 -6.14
CA LEU A 79 19.20 -8.99 -5.10
C LEU A 79 19.07 -10.26 -4.24
N GLY A 80 17.86 -10.57 -3.77
CA GLY A 80 17.60 -11.79 -2.99
C GLY A 80 17.94 -13.07 -3.76
N ASN A 81 17.64 -13.12 -5.06
CA ASN A 81 18.02 -14.26 -5.91
C ASN A 81 19.54 -14.41 -6.07
N CYS A 82 20.27 -13.30 -6.21
CA CYS A 82 21.73 -13.31 -6.30
C CYS A 82 22.38 -13.80 -5.00
N ILE A 83 21.87 -13.35 -3.85
CA ILE A 83 22.35 -13.76 -2.52
C ILE A 83 21.99 -15.23 -2.25
N TRP A 84 20.79 -15.66 -2.63
CA TRP A 84 20.37 -17.05 -2.51
C TRP A 84 21.29 -17.99 -3.30
N LYS A 85 21.65 -17.64 -4.56
CA LYS A 85 22.61 -18.40 -5.36
C LYS A 85 24.02 -18.47 -4.73
N LYS A 86 24.38 -17.52 -3.86
CA LYS A 86 25.64 -17.52 -3.11
C LYS A 86 25.58 -18.34 -1.81
N GLY A 87 24.41 -18.87 -1.44
CA GLY A 87 24.22 -19.74 -0.28
C GLY A 87 23.91 -19.02 1.03
N ASP A 88 23.82 -17.69 1.04
CA ASP A 88 23.43 -16.92 2.23
C ASP A 88 21.90 -16.80 2.31
N LEU A 89 21.27 -17.82 2.90
CA LEU A 89 19.82 -17.95 2.94
C LEU A 89 19.15 -16.90 3.84
N ILE A 90 19.82 -16.46 4.92
CA ILE A 90 19.29 -15.49 5.89
C ILE A 90 19.22 -14.10 5.25
N SER A 91 20.29 -13.67 4.60
CA SER A 91 20.32 -12.39 3.90
C SER A 91 19.37 -12.36 2.71
N ALA A 92 19.20 -13.49 1.99
CA ALA A 92 18.21 -13.62 0.93
C ALA A 92 16.77 -13.45 1.45
N LYS A 93 16.44 -14.05 2.61
CA LYS A 93 15.13 -13.91 3.25
C LYS A 93 14.84 -12.47 3.66
N SER A 94 15.83 -11.80 4.23
CA SER A 94 15.74 -10.38 4.58
C SER A 94 15.41 -9.52 3.36
N CYS A 95 16.08 -9.79 2.22
CA CYS A 95 15.85 -9.07 0.96
C CYS A 95 14.42 -9.27 0.42
N PHE A 96 13.91 -10.51 0.39
CA PHE A 96 12.53 -10.78 -0.06
C PHE A 96 11.48 -10.20 0.89
N THR A 97 11.73 -10.24 2.19
CA THR A 97 10.84 -9.64 3.20
C THR A 97 10.79 -8.12 3.04
N HIS A 98 11.96 -7.50 2.78
CA HIS A 98 12.03 -6.07 2.50
C HIS A 98 11.33 -5.73 1.19
N ALA A 99 11.45 -6.55 0.15
CA ALA A 99 10.71 -6.39 -1.10
C ALA A 99 9.19 -6.32 -0.87
N LEU A 100 8.63 -7.24 -0.06
CA LEU A 100 7.21 -7.27 0.28
C LEU A 100 6.76 -6.06 1.11
N SER A 101 7.65 -5.50 1.94
CA SER A 101 7.37 -4.27 2.69
C SER A 101 7.20 -3.03 1.80
N LYS A 102 7.64 -3.11 0.53
CA LYS A 102 7.58 -2.02 -0.44
C LYS A 102 6.46 -2.19 -1.47
N GLY A 103 5.83 -3.36 -1.54
CA GLY A 103 4.72 -3.65 -2.45
C GLY A 103 4.52 -5.15 -2.64
N SER A 104 3.27 -5.57 -2.87
CA SER A 104 2.94 -6.99 -3.04
C SER A 104 3.31 -7.47 -4.44
N ASN A 105 4.08 -8.57 -4.54
CA ASN A 105 4.51 -9.14 -5.81
C ASN A 105 4.50 -10.68 -5.76
N LYS A 106 3.76 -11.29 -6.70
CA LYS A 106 3.57 -12.74 -6.79
C LYS A 106 4.88 -13.51 -6.95
N LYS A 107 5.87 -12.94 -7.65
CA LYS A 107 7.18 -13.57 -7.85
C LYS A 107 8.00 -13.59 -6.57
N VAL A 108 7.98 -12.49 -5.80
CA VAL A 108 8.66 -12.43 -4.49
C VAL A 108 8.09 -13.44 -3.51
N LEU A 109 6.75 -13.54 -3.44
CA LEU A 109 6.08 -14.53 -2.58
C LEU A 109 6.47 -15.97 -2.96
N CYS A 110 6.55 -16.27 -4.26
CA CYS A 110 6.97 -17.58 -4.74
C CYS A 110 8.43 -17.88 -4.38
N GLN A 111 9.35 -16.94 -4.63
CA GLN A 111 10.78 -17.12 -4.32
C GLN A 111 11.04 -17.21 -2.82
N LEU A 112 10.32 -16.42 -1.99
CA LEU A 112 10.38 -16.52 -0.54
C LEU A 112 9.92 -17.91 -0.06
N SER A 113 8.82 -18.43 -0.60
CA SER A 113 8.34 -19.77 -0.28
C SER A 113 9.35 -20.87 -0.67
N MET A 114 9.99 -20.75 -1.83
CA MET A 114 11.01 -21.70 -2.25
C MET A 114 12.28 -21.61 -1.39
N LEU A 115 12.71 -20.40 -1.04
CA LEU A 115 13.86 -20.15 -0.15
C LEU A 115 13.60 -20.74 1.23
N GLU A 116 12.41 -20.52 1.80
CA GLU A 116 12.03 -21.07 3.11
C GLU A 116 12.02 -22.60 3.10
N ARG A 117 11.57 -23.24 2.03
CA ARG A 117 11.71 -24.70 1.86
C ARG A 117 13.17 -25.14 1.80
N SER A 118 14.04 -24.37 1.13
CA SER A 118 15.48 -24.68 1.06
C SER A 118 16.19 -24.53 2.40
N MET A 119 15.75 -23.58 3.24
CA MET A 119 16.22 -23.42 4.63
C MET A 119 15.69 -24.50 5.57
N SER A 120 14.74 -25.32 5.12
CA SER A 120 14.01 -26.31 5.92
C SER A 120 14.43 -27.76 5.63
N GLN A 121 15.51 -27.98 4.86
CA GLN A 121 16.08 -29.32 4.76
C GLN A 121 16.85 -29.66 6.04
N GLY A 122 16.18 -30.38 6.97
CA GLY A 122 16.88 -31.04 8.07
C GLY A 122 16.15 -31.23 9.40
N LYS A 123 14.89 -30.78 9.60
CA LYS A 123 14.17 -31.04 10.86
C LYS A 123 12.68 -31.40 10.63
N GLU A 124 12.27 -32.57 11.10
CA GLU A 124 11.00 -33.25 10.81
C GLU A 124 9.71 -32.59 11.34
N ASP A 125 9.77 -31.43 11.99
CA ASP A 125 8.59 -30.68 12.47
C ASP A 125 8.29 -29.39 11.67
N GLN A 126 8.92 -29.20 10.50
CA GLN A 126 8.84 -27.95 9.72
C GLN A 126 7.66 -27.85 8.75
N ALA A 127 7.05 -28.95 8.32
CA ALA A 127 5.95 -28.90 7.36
C ALA A 127 4.71 -28.22 7.97
N THR A 128 4.42 -28.50 9.24
CA THR A 128 3.35 -27.88 10.04
C THR A 128 3.64 -26.41 10.31
N LEU A 129 4.85 -26.06 10.74
CA LEU A 129 5.25 -24.65 10.98
C LEU A 129 5.22 -23.79 9.70
N VAL A 130 5.64 -24.36 8.56
CA VAL A 130 5.59 -23.66 7.26
C VAL A 130 4.15 -23.50 6.80
N ASP A 131 3.31 -24.52 6.92
CA ASP A 131 1.89 -24.43 6.53
C ASP A 131 1.13 -23.44 7.42
N GLU A 132 1.38 -23.43 8.74
CA GLU A 132 0.83 -22.45 9.69
C GLU A 132 1.30 -21.02 9.38
N SER A 133 2.58 -20.82 9.04
CA SER A 133 3.08 -19.48 8.66
C SER A 133 2.49 -18.97 7.33
N ILE A 134 2.29 -19.85 6.35
CA ILE A 134 1.63 -19.55 5.07
C ILE A 134 0.15 -19.24 5.29
N LYS A 135 -0.50 -19.99 6.18
CA LYS A 135 -1.90 -19.79 6.59
C LYS A 135 -2.08 -18.44 7.28
N HIS A 136 -1.23 -18.11 8.25
CA HIS A 136 -1.21 -16.79 8.90
C HIS A 136 -0.95 -15.64 7.91
N ALA A 137 -0.02 -15.79 6.97
CA ALA A 137 0.24 -14.78 5.96
C ALA A 137 -0.96 -14.58 5.01
N LYS A 138 -1.66 -15.66 4.64
CA LYS A 138 -2.89 -15.62 3.83
C LYS A 138 -4.08 -15.01 4.59
N GLU A 139 -4.16 -15.23 5.89
CA GLU A 139 -5.19 -14.69 6.77
C GLU A 139 -5.01 -13.20 7.02
N ALA A 140 -3.79 -12.79 7.35
CA ALA A 140 -3.40 -11.39 7.41
C ALA A 140 -3.68 -10.70 6.07
N ALA A 141 -3.30 -11.30 4.94
CA ALA A 141 -3.59 -10.76 3.62
C ALA A 141 -5.10 -10.58 3.37
N ASN A 142 -5.96 -11.50 3.79
CA ASN A 142 -7.40 -11.32 3.65
C ASN A 142 -7.95 -10.17 4.50
N LYS A 143 -7.43 -9.98 5.73
CA LYS A 143 -7.75 -8.83 6.58
C LYS A 143 -7.36 -7.52 5.90
N TYR A 144 -6.14 -7.44 5.34
CA TYR A 144 -5.65 -6.27 4.60
C TYR A 144 -6.37 -6.03 3.27
N LEU A 145 -6.87 -7.10 2.64
CA LEU A 145 -7.67 -7.01 1.42
C LEU A 145 -9.15 -6.75 1.70
N GLU A 146 -9.56 -6.53 2.96
CA GLU A 146 -10.95 -6.26 3.37
C GLU A 146 -11.93 -7.37 2.95
N ASN A 147 -11.44 -8.60 2.81
CA ASN A 147 -12.24 -9.79 2.57
C ASN A 147 -12.70 -10.37 3.91
N TYR A 148 -13.52 -9.62 4.64
CA TYR A 148 -13.80 -9.87 6.05
C TYR A 148 -14.41 -11.26 6.32
N GLU A 149 -15.38 -11.70 5.53
CA GLU A 149 -15.99 -13.03 5.67
C GLU A 149 -14.94 -14.15 5.55
N ARG A 150 -14.12 -14.10 4.49
CA ARG A 150 -13.03 -15.08 4.29
C ARG A 150 -11.97 -14.99 5.38
N ALA A 151 -11.70 -13.81 5.92
CA ALA A 151 -10.77 -13.65 7.04
C ALA A 151 -11.34 -14.29 8.31
N LEU A 152 -12.61 -14.03 8.64
CA LEU A 152 -13.30 -14.58 9.81
C LEU A 152 -13.30 -16.12 9.79
N HIS A 153 -13.75 -16.74 8.68
CA HIS A 153 -13.74 -18.20 8.56
C HIS A 153 -12.35 -18.81 8.68
N ARG A 154 -11.32 -18.15 8.14
CA ARG A 154 -9.95 -18.68 8.21
C ARG A 154 -9.36 -18.56 9.61
N PHE A 155 -9.50 -17.41 10.26
CA PHE A 155 -9.03 -17.26 11.64
C PHE A 155 -9.79 -18.16 12.62
N GLU A 156 -11.09 -18.41 12.40
CA GLU A 156 -11.85 -19.40 13.18
C GLU A 156 -11.35 -20.83 12.95
N ALA A 157 -11.07 -21.19 11.69
CA ALA A 157 -10.49 -22.49 11.36
C ALA A 157 -9.09 -22.64 11.98
N ALA A 158 -8.29 -21.57 12.00
CA ALA A 158 -6.98 -21.54 12.64
C ALA A 158 -7.09 -21.76 14.15
N ALA A 159 -7.97 -21.03 14.83
CA ALA A 159 -8.21 -21.18 16.26
C ALA A 159 -8.72 -22.58 16.63
N SER A 160 -9.54 -23.19 15.76
CA SER A 160 -10.06 -24.56 15.96
C SER A 160 -8.97 -25.62 15.82
N GLN A 161 -7.94 -25.35 15.00
CA GLN A 161 -6.80 -26.26 14.80
C GLN A 161 -5.73 -26.08 15.88
N ASP A 162 -5.41 -24.84 16.23
CA ASP A 162 -4.45 -24.50 17.26
C ASP A 162 -4.84 -23.18 17.95
N PRO A 163 -5.39 -23.27 19.18
CA PRO A 163 -5.78 -22.09 19.97
C PRO A 163 -4.61 -21.16 20.32
N SER A 164 -3.36 -21.64 20.29
CA SER A 164 -2.18 -20.84 20.65
C SER A 164 -1.82 -19.78 19.60
N LEU A 165 -2.36 -19.91 18.39
CA LEU A 165 -2.11 -19.00 17.26
C LEU A 165 -2.88 -17.67 17.36
N GLY A 166 -3.77 -17.52 18.35
CA GLY A 166 -4.49 -16.27 18.57
C GLY A 166 -5.57 -15.95 17.53
N GLY A 167 -6.04 -16.95 16.75
CA GLY A 167 -7.08 -16.76 15.74
C GLY A 167 -8.37 -16.14 16.31
N ASP A 168 -8.79 -16.54 17.51
CA ASP A 168 -9.95 -15.97 18.20
C ASP A 168 -9.78 -14.47 18.49
N GLU A 169 -8.55 -14.01 18.74
CA GLU A 169 -8.26 -12.60 18.94
C GLU A 169 -8.44 -11.80 17.65
N GLU A 170 -7.97 -12.34 16.53
CA GLU A 170 -8.12 -11.70 15.23
C GLU A 170 -9.58 -11.69 14.76
N VAL A 171 -10.33 -12.78 14.97
CA VAL A 171 -11.80 -12.82 14.75
C VAL A 171 -12.48 -11.70 15.53
N ARG A 172 -12.18 -11.56 16.83
CA ARG A 172 -12.77 -10.52 17.68
C ARG A 172 -12.42 -9.12 17.20
N LYS A 173 -11.17 -8.89 16.79
CA LYS A 173 -10.73 -7.60 16.22
C LYS A 173 -11.48 -7.26 14.94
N ILE A 174 -11.68 -8.22 14.04
CA ILE A 174 -12.43 -8.02 12.79
C ILE A 174 -13.90 -7.70 13.08
N ILE A 175 -14.54 -8.47 13.97
CA ILE A 175 -15.94 -8.22 14.39
C ILE A 175 -16.09 -6.82 14.99
N ASN A 176 -15.17 -6.40 15.88
CA ASN A 176 -15.21 -5.07 16.48
C ASN A 176 -15.12 -3.95 15.43
N VAL A 177 -14.28 -4.12 14.40
CA VAL A 177 -14.22 -3.18 13.27
C VAL A 177 -15.54 -3.18 12.50
N LEU A 178 -16.04 -4.35 12.08
CA LEU A 178 -17.30 -4.48 11.34
C LEU A 178 -18.47 -3.84 12.10
N ASP A 179 -18.56 -4.08 13.41
CA ASP A 179 -19.58 -3.50 14.29
C ASP A 179 -19.49 -1.97 14.30
N LYS A 180 -18.29 -1.41 14.43
CA LYS A 180 -18.09 0.05 14.42
C LYS A 180 -18.46 0.65 13.06
N LEU A 181 -18.07 0.02 11.96
CA LEU A 181 -18.36 0.50 10.61
C LEU A 181 -19.86 0.47 10.31
N ASP A 182 -20.50 -0.67 10.52
CA ASP A 182 -21.92 -0.90 10.25
C ASP A 182 -22.82 0.01 11.13
N ASN A 183 -22.52 0.12 12.42
CA ASN A 183 -23.27 1.01 13.32
C ASN A 183 -23.13 2.49 12.89
N SER A 184 -21.94 2.92 12.47
CA SER A 184 -21.70 4.31 12.06
C SER A 184 -22.52 4.66 10.82
N VAL A 185 -22.58 3.76 9.83
CA VAL A 185 -23.40 3.94 8.63
C VAL A 185 -24.90 3.95 8.98
N LYS A 186 -25.37 2.98 9.78
CA LYS A 186 -26.78 2.86 10.19
C LYS A 186 -27.27 4.08 10.99
N VAL A 187 -26.46 4.58 11.92
CA VAL A 187 -26.83 5.77 12.72
C VAL A 187 -26.94 7.02 11.86
N ARG A 188 -26.01 7.23 10.90
CA ARG A 188 -26.08 8.40 10.02
C ARG A 188 -27.21 8.32 9.01
N ASN A 189 -27.49 7.16 8.41
CA ASN A 189 -28.63 7.01 7.50
C ASN A 189 -29.97 7.39 8.17
N LYS A 190 -30.10 7.19 9.49
CA LYS A 190 -31.27 7.63 10.27
C LYS A 190 -31.31 9.15 10.55
N ARG A 191 -30.16 9.83 10.52
CA ARG A 191 -30.00 11.25 10.93
C ARG A 191 -29.73 12.23 9.77
N LEU A 192 -29.47 11.73 8.56
CA LEU A 192 -29.05 12.55 7.42
C LEU A 192 -30.19 13.29 6.70
N ALA A 193 -31.46 12.99 7.02
CA ALA A 193 -32.61 13.62 6.39
C ALA A 193 -32.68 15.15 6.60
N SER A 194 -31.86 15.75 7.46
CA SER A 194 -31.93 17.17 7.85
C SER A 194 -30.68 18.02 7.57
N THR A 195 -29.60 17.49 6.99
CA THR A 195 -28.32 18.22 6.86
C THR A 195 -27.92 18.44 5.41
N ALA A 196 -27.92 19.71 4.95
CA ALA A 196 -27.37 20.08 3.65
C ALA A 196 -25.83 19.92 3.65
N LEU A 197 -25.29 19.18 2.68
CA LEU A 197 -23.85 19.03 2.49
C LEU A 197 -23.32 20.18 1.63
N ASN A 198 -22.54 21.07 2.24
CA ASN A 198 -21.72 22.04 1.51
C ASN A 198 -20.50 21.33 0.93
N LEU A 199 -20.66 20.73 -0.25
CA LEU A 199 -19.56 20.20 -1.06
C LEU A 199 -19.01 21.34 -1.93
N SER A 200 -17.76 21.73 -1.69
CA SER A 200 -17.05 22.68 -2.54
C SER A 200 -16.95 22.13 -3.97
N GLU A 201 -17.18 22.98 -4.96
CA GLU A 201 -16.96 22.59 -6.35
C GLU A 201 -15.45 22.45 -6.61
N VAL A 202 -15.02 21.24 -6.96
CA VAL A 202 -13.62 20.94 -7.27
C VAL A 202 -13.47 20.85 -8.78
N ARG A 203 -12.52 21.61 -9.34
CA ARG A 203 -12.19 21.52 -10.77
C ARG A 203 -11.47 20.19 -11.02
N LEU A 204 -12.21 19.23 -11.59
CA LEU A 204 -11.67 17.92 -11.95
C LEU A 204 -10.82 18.01 -13.21
N GLU A 205 -9.79 17.17 -13.30
CA GLU A 205 -9.04 16.97 -14.53
C GLU A 205 -9.94 16.30 -15.59
N PRO A 206 -9.74 16.57 -16.90
CA PRO A 206 -10.59 16.03 -17.97
C PRO A 206 -10.68 14.50 -18.01
N ALA A 207 -9.69 13.80 -17.45
CA ALA A 207 -9.66 12.34 -17.35
C ALA A 207 -10.74 11.76 -16.42
N TYR A 208 -11.30 12.57 -15.51
CA TYR A 208 -12.26 12.13 -14.51
C TYR A 208 -13.64 12.73 -14.72
N LYS A 209 -14.66 11.87 -14.69
CA LYS A 209 -16.07 12.27 -14.67
C LYS A 209 -16.61 12.18 -13.25
N LYS A 210 -17.37 13.20 -12.84
CA LYS A 210 -18.05 13.20 -11.55
C LYS A 210 -19.02 12.01 -11.50
N ALA A 211 -18.90 11.21 -10.44
CA ALA A 211 -19.72 10.06 -10.17
C ALA A 211 -20.24 10.11 -8.72
N THR A 212 -21.28 9.33 -8.46
CA THR A 212 -21.82 9.09 -7.11
C THR A 212 -21.50 7.67 -6.70
N VAL A 213 -21.52 7.37 -5.41
CA VAL A 213 -21.19 6.01 -4.94
C VAL A 213 -22.18 4.98 -5.50
N ASN A 214 -23.45 5.36 -5.66
CA ASN A 214 -24.48 4.49 -6.22
C ASN A 214 -24.27 4.14 -7.70
N SER A 215 -23.45 4.91 -8.42
CA SER A 215 -23.14 4.67 -9.83
C SER A 215 -21.85 3.87 -10.06
N LEU A 216 -21.13 3.50 -9.00
CA LEU A 216 -19.86 2.76 -9.13
C LEU A 216 -20.11 1.27 -9.36
N SER A 217 -19.22 0.64 -10.12
CA SER A 217 -19.12 -0.82 -10.23
C SER A 217 -18.10 -1.38 -9.24
N GLU A 218 -18.28 -2.62 -8.81
CA GLU A 218 -17.33 -3.37 -7.98
C GLU A 218 -15.91 -3.33 -8.59
N GLY A 219 -14.91 -2.99 -7.80
CA GLY A 219 -13.52 -2.85 -8.23
C GLY A 219 -13.12 -1.42 -8.65
N ILE A 220 -12.14 -1.31 -9.56
CA ILE A 220 -11.52 -0.03 -9.95
C ILE A 220 -12.39 0.73 -10.95
N ASN A 221 -12.67 2.01 -10.67
CA ASN A 221 -13.44 2.89 -11.53
C ASN A 221 -12.54 4.02 -12.09
N SER A 222 -11.58 3.69 -12.96
CA SER A 222 -10.43 4.55 -13.36
C SER A 222 -10.77 5.93 -13.95
N GLY A 223 -11.95 6.10 -14.57
CA GLY A 223 -12.40 7.38 -15.13
C GLY A 223 -13.39 8.15 -14.25
N ALA A 224 -13.64 7.70 -13.01
CA ALA A 224 -14.62 8.29 -12.12
C ALA A 224 -13.96 9.09 -10.99
N ALA A 225 -14.62 10.15 -10.56
CA ALA A 225 -14.28 10.89 -9.34
C ALA A 225 -15.50 11.05 -8.44
N VAL A 226 -15.38 10.67 -7.17
CA VAL A 226 -16.45 10.82 -6.17
C VAL A 226 -16.10 11.96 -5.23
N LEU A 227 -16.98 12.96 -5.17
CA LEU A 227 -16.89 14.07 -4.21
C LEU A 227 -17.74 13.73 -2.99
N ALA A 228 -17.13 13.81 -1.81
CA ALA A 228 -17.80 13.46 -0.57
C ALA A 228 -17.26 14.27 0.61
N LYS A 229 -18.10 14.42 1.64
CA LYS A 229 -17.74 15.10 2.88
C LYS A 229 -17.43 14.09 3.97
N VAL A 230 -16.34 14.31 4.70
CA VAL A 230 -15.96 13.48 5.85
C VAL A 230 -16.87 13.83 7.02
N LEU A 231 -17.65 12.84 7.48
CA LEU A 231 -18.60 13.01 8.58
C LEU A 231 -18.07 12.57 9.94
N LEU A 232 -17.16 11.60 9.95
CA LEU A 232 -16.62 11.02 11.19
C LEU A 232 -15.34 10.23 10.89
N PHE A 233 -14.36 10.32 11.77
CA PHE A 233 -13.26 9.36 11.86
C PHE A 233 -13.64 8.19 12.79
N ILE A 234 -13.52 6.95 12.31
CA ILE A 234 -13.93 5.76 13.06
C ILE A 234 -12.70 5.14 13.72
N LYS A 235 -12.55 5.36 15.02
CA LYS A 235 -11.42 4.87 15.81
C LYS A 235 -11.49 3.34 16.05
N HIS A 236 -10.40 2.65 15.74
CA HIS A 236 -10.17 1.25 16.11
C HIS A 236 -8.71 1.03 16.52
N ASP A 237 -8.41 -0.16 17.00
CA ASP A 237 -7.13 -0.48 17.64
C ASP A 237 -6.02 -0.88 16.64
N ASN A 238 -6.35 -0.95 15.34
CA ASN A 238 -5.34 -1.27 14.32
C ASN A 238 -4.72 0.03 13.80
N ILE A 239 -3.44 -0.04 13.43
CA ILE A 239 -2.71 1.11 12.88
C ILE A 239 -3.21 1.47 11.47
N ALA A 240 -3.63 0.46 10.69
CA ALA A 240 -4.15 0.60 9.35
C ALA A 240 -5.22 -0.47 9.03
N PRO A 241 -6.12 -0.21 8.06
CA PRO A 241 -6.34 1.10 7.44
C PRO A 241 -7.01 2.08 8.41
N LEU A 242 -6.92 3.37 8.11
CA LEU A 242 -7.75 4.38 8.75
C LEU A 242 -9.15 4.34 8.14
N TYR A 243 -10.19 4.35 8.98
CA TYR A 243 -11.58 4.35 8.52
C TYR A 243 -12.26 5.69 8.76
N TYR A 244 -12.97 6.17 7.74
CA TYR A 244 -13.77 7.38 7.80
C TYR A 244 -15.18 7.09 7.28
N LEU A 245 -16.17 7.72 7.88
CA LEU A 245 -17.53 7.75 7.35
C LEU A 245 -17.68 8.99 6.48
N LEU A 246 -18.06 8.79 5.22
CA LEU A 246 -18.25 9.86 4.25
C LEU A 246 -19.70 9.89 3.78
N CYS A 247 -20.08 11.02 3.17
CA CYS A 247 -21.36 11.17 2.48
C CYS A 247 -21.15 11.91 1.15
N ASP A 248 -21.67 11.35 0.06
CA ASP A 248 -21.58 11.95 -1.27
C ASP A 248 -22.69 12.99 -1.53
N SER A 249 -22.69 13.57 -2.73
CA SER A 249 -23.70 14.57 -3.12
C SER A 249 -25.14 14.04 -3.18
N ASN A 250 -25.32 12.72 -3.23
CA ASN A 250 -26.63 12.07 -3.28
C ASN A 250 -27.09 11.63 -1.88
N MET A 251 -26.46 12.15 -0.83
CA MET A 251 -26.71 11.78 0.56
C MET A 251 -26.44 10.29 0.83
N CYS A 252 -25.64 9.61 -0.01
CA CYS A 252 -25.26 8.23 0.22
C CYS A 252 -24.07 8.18 1.18
N CYS A 253 -24.28 7.57 2.35
CA CYS A 253 -23.21 7.27 3.28
C CYS A 253 -22.42 6.03 2.89
N PHE A 254 -21.10 6.10 3.05
CA PHE A 254 -20.18 5.01 2.77
C PHE A 254 -18.92 5.11 3.63
N ILE A 255 -18.20 4.01 3.74
CA ILE A 255 -16.92 3.92 4.45
C ILE A 255 -15.78 4.20 3.47
N LEU A 256 -14.83 5.03 3.89
CA LEU A 256 -13.53 5.18 3.24
C LEU A 256 -12.49 4.45 4.08
N SER A 257 -11.71 3.57 3.46
CA SER A 257 -10.53 2.95 4.07
C SER A 257 -9.25 3.48 3.43
N VAL A 258 -8.29 3.91 4.26
CA VAL A 258 -7.06 4.57 3.80
C VAL A 258 -5.83 3.88 4.38
N PHE A 259 -4.95 3.36 3.52
CA PHE A 259 -3.73 2.63 3.92
C PHE A 259 -2.44 3.47 3.85
N GLY A 260 -2.41 4.51 3.00
CA GLY A 260 -1.18 5.26 2.68
C GLY A 260 -1.02 6.62 3.37
N LEU A 261 -1.92 7.00 4.28
CA LEU A 261 -1.92 8.31 4.93
C LEU A 261 -1.88 8.20 6.45
N GLN A 262 -1.30 9.19 7.10
CA GLN A 262 -1.41 9.42 8.55
C GLN A 262 -2.78 10.00 8.90
N PHE A 263 -3.23 9.81 10.14
CA PHE A 263 -4.60 10.18 10.55
C PHE A 263 -4.87 11.70 10.47
N GLU A 264 -3.83 12.53 10.52
CA GLU A 264 -3.89 13.98 10.41
C GLU A 264 -4.16 14.47 8.98
N ALA A 265 -4.02 13.59 7.97
CA ALA A 265 -4.18 13.92 6.56
C ALA A 265 -5.62 14.26 6.18
N VAL A 266 -6.59 13.61 6.82
CA VAL A 266 -8.03 13.71 6.55
C VAL A 266 -8.75 13.94 7.87
N ARG A 267 -9.53 15.01 7.97
CA ARG A 267 -10.23 15.44 9.19
C ARG A 267 -11.74 15.45 8.98
N GLU A 268 -12.47 15.39 10.08
CA GLU A 268 -13.92 15.59 10.07
C GLU A 268 -14.26 16.97 9.51
N GLY A 269 -15.25 17.02 8.61
CA GLY A 269 -15.67 18.23 7.91
C GLY A 269 -14.93 18.49 6.59
N ASP A 270 -13.82 17.80 6.31
CA ASP A 270 -13.09 17.96 5.05
C ASP A 270 -13.93 17.51 3.85
N ASN A 271 -13.75 18.22 2.73
CA ASN A 271 -14.27 17.80 1.44
C ASN A 271 -13.21 16.96 0.72
N VAL A 272 -13.54 15.72 0.42
CA VAL A 272 -12.65 14.75 -0.20
C VAL A 272 -13.10 14.44 -1.63
N THR A 273 -12.14 14.38 -2.55
CA THR A 273 -12.36 13.87 -3.91
C THR A 273 -11.57 12.58 -4.08
N LEU A 274 -12.26 11.48 -4.37
CA LEU A 274 -11.68 10.16 -4.59
C LEU A 274 -11.54 9.92 -6.09
N LEU A 275 -10.30 9.79 -6.58
CA LEU A 275 -9.96 9.64 -7.98
C LEU A 275 -9.75 8.17 -8.32
N GLY A 276 -10.43 7.67 -9.36
CA GLY A 276 -10.32 6.28 -9.77
C GLY A 276 -10.72 5.28 -8.66
N PRO A 277 -11.86 5.48 -7.95
CA PRO A 277 -12.11 4.79 -6.70
C PRO A 277 -12.19 3.27 -6.87
N TYR A 278 -11.54 2.54 -5.96
CA TYR A 278 -11.75 1.10 -5.79
C TYR A 278 -12.97 0.90 -4.89
N TYR A 279 -14.10 0.56 -5.49
CA TYR A 279 -15.37 0.37 -4.79
C TYR A 279 -15.59 -1.10 -4.40
N ARG A 280 -16.17 -1.30 -3.23
CA ARG A 280 -16.63 -2.60 -2.75
C ARG A 280 -17.99 -2.49 -2.08
N ALA A 281 -18.91 -3.35 -2.49
CA ALA A 281 -20.11 -3.65 -1.71
C ALA A 281 -19.76 -4.68 -0.63
N VAL A 282 -19.67 -4.25 0.63
CA VAL A 282 -19.46 -5.18 1.75
C VAL A 282 -20.81 -5.79 2.11
N ASP A 283 -20.90 -7.10 1.96
CA ASP A 283 -22.03 -7.93 2.33
C ASP A 283 -21.45 -9.18 3.02
N VAL A 284 -21.58 -9.25 4.35
CA VAL A 284 -20.93 -10.28 5.18
C VAL A 284 -21.93 -10.81 6.19
N SER A 285 -22.07 -12.13 6.23
CA SER A 285 -22.88 -12.82 7.22
C SER A 285 -22.00 -13.66 8.14
N TRP A 286 -22.04 -13.39 9.44
CA TRP A 286 -21.22 -14.08 10.43
C TRP A 286 -22.01 -14.40 11.71
N LYS A 287 -22.11 -15.69 12.04
CA LYS A 287 -22.78 -16.19 13.26
C LYS A 287 -24.13 -15.52 13.56
N GLY A 288 -24.98 -15.40 12.53
CA GLY A 288 -26.32 -14.81 12.63
C GLY A 288 -26.38 -13.28 12.58
N LYS A 289 -25.23 -12.59 12.51
CA LYS A 289 -25.16 -11.14 12.27
C LYS A 289 -24.84 -10.84 10.81
N HIS A 290 -25.52 -9.85 10.25
CA HIS A 290 -25.36 -9.43 8.86
C HIS A 290 -24.87 -7.99 8.78
N TYR A 291 -23.78 -7.78 8.05
CA TYR A 291 -23.13 -6.49 7.83
C TYR A 291 -23.27 -6.10 6.37
N GLN A 292 -23.86 -4.94 6.12
CA GLN A 292 -24.05 -4.46 4.76
C GLN A 292 -23.75 -2.96 4.67
N PHE A 293 -22.69 -2.61 3.94
CA PHE A 293 -22.31 -1.22 3.72
C PHE A 293 -21.44 -1.06 2.47
N LYS A 294 -21.35 0.17 2.00
CA LYS A 294 -20.53 0.56 0.84
C LYS A 294 -19.16 0.99 1.32
N LEU A 295 -18.11 0.57 0.62
CA LEU A 295 -16.73 0.89 0.96
C LEU A 295 -15.96 1.37 -0.28
N ILE A 296 -15.14 2.40 -0.11
CA ILE A 296 -14.13 2.80 -1.09
C ILE A 296 -12.77 2.70 -0.43
N ARG A 297 -11.84 2.03 -1.12
CA ARG A 297 -10.46 1.84 -0.67
C ARG A 297 -9.52 2.82 -1.36
N VAL A 298 -8.62 3.41 -0.57
CA VAL A 298 -7.52 4.25 -1.02
C VAL A 298 -6.20 3.68 -0.50
N ASP A 299 -5.36 3.26 -1.44
CA ASP A 299 -4.03 2.73 -1.14
C ASP A 299 -2.96 3.82 -1.17
N PHE A 300 -3.14 4.82 -2.03
CA PHE A 300 -2.12 5.83 -2.32
C PHE A 300 -2.66 7.26 -2.24
N ALA A 301 -1.79 8.22 -1.90
CA ALA A 301 -2.15 9.62 -1.72
C ALA A 301 -2.63 10.29 -3.02
N GLU A 302 -2.25 9.75 -4.17
CA GLU A 302 -2.64 10.21 -5.50
C GLU A 302 -4.11 9.94 -5.82
N GLN A 303 -4.73 8.99 -5.12
CA GLN A 303 -6.13 8.61 -5.32
C GLN A 303 -7.10 9.50 -4.53
N ILE A 304 -6.59 10.46 -3.76
CA ILE A 304 -7.39 11.29 -2.87
C ILE A 304 -6.94 12.75 -2.90
N LEU A 305 -7.90 13.66 -3.04
CA LEU A 305 -7.70 15.10 -2.83
C LEU A 305 -8.46 15.50 -1.57
N VAL A 306 -7.82 16.24 -0.68
CA VAL A 306 -8.40 16.79 0.54
C VAL A 306 -8.51 18.30 0.38
N ASN A 307 -9.73 18.81 0.47
CA ASN A 307 -10.07 20.22 0.23
C ASN A 307 -9.49 20.73 -1.11
N GLY A 308 -9.61 19.90 -2.15
CA GLY A 308 -9.14 20.19 -3.51
C GLY A 308 -7.64 20.01 -3.75
N ASN A 309 -6.85 19.64 -2.74
CA ASN A 309 -5.39 19.53 -2.83
C ASN A 309 -4.92 18.11 -2.53
N ARG A 310 -3.79 17.69 -3.12
CA ARG A 310 -3.16 16.42 -2.76
C ARG A 310 -2.68 16.45 -1.30
N PRO A 311 -2.82 15.36 -0.53
CA PRO A 311 -2.23 15.26 0.80
C PRO A 311 -0.73 15.59 0.77
N SER A 312 -0.27 16.36 1.75
CA SER A 312 1.14 16.71 1.85
C SER A 312 2.00 15.46 2.06
N LEU A 313 3.21 15.46 1.46
CA LEU A 313 4.20 14.38 1.61
C LEU A 313 4.57 14.05 3.07
N ARG A 314 4.40 15.01 3.99
CA ARG A 314 4.62 14.79 5.43
C ARG A 314 3.54 13.90 6.06
N HIS A 315 2.34 13.89 5.49
CA HIS A 315 1.21 13.07 5.93
C HIS A 315 1.10 11.75 5.18
N VAL A 316 1.92 11.53 4.14
CA VAL A 316 2.05 10.21 3.52
C VAL A 316 2.72 9.31 4.54
N ALA A 317 2.09 8.18 4.86
CA ALA A 317 2.64 7.20 5.78
C ALA A 317 3.97 6.70 5.19
N ARG A 318 5.09 7.24 5.68
CA ARG A 318 6.40 6.67 5.41
C ARG A 318 6.43 5.32 6.14
N ALA A 319 6.92 4.29 5.47
CA ALA A 319 7.27 3.05 6.15
C ALA A 319 8.39 3.36 7.16
N SER A 320 8.02 3.76 8.36
CA SER A 320 8.93 3.99 9.47
C SER A 320 9.37 2.62 9.96
N ILE A 321 10.63 2.26 9.67
CA ILE A 321 11.30 1.14 10.30
C ILE A 321 11.52 1.54 11.76
N ILE A 322 10.54 1.28 12.63
CA ILE A 322 10.80 1.26 14.06
C ILE A 322 11.30 -0.14 14.36
N SER A 323 12.62 -0.30 14.40
CA SER A 323 13.24 -1.47 15.02
C SER A 323 12.83 -1.48 16.49
N GLN A 324 11.86 -2.31 16.85
CA GLN A 324 11.67 -2.67 18.25
C GLN A 324 12.79 -3.65 18.64
N ASN A 325 13.99 -3.11 18.85
CA ASN A 325 14.94 -3.74 19.77
C ASN A 325 14.61 -3.16 21.14
N LYS A 326 13.81 -3.88 21.93
CA LYS A 326 13.83 -3.72 23.38
C LYS A 326 14.81 -4.75 23.93
N SER A 327 15.83 -4.20 24.60
CA SER A 327 16.77 -4.83 25.53
C SER A 327 16.07 -5.70 26.56
#